data_AF-A0A1V4XD38-F1
#
_entry.id   AF-A0A1V4XD38-F1
#
_cell.length_a   1.000
_cell.length_b   1.000
_cell.length_c   1.000
_cell.angle_alpha   90.00
_cell.angle_beta   90.00
_cell.angle_gamma   90.00
#
_symmetry.space_group_name_H-M   'P 1'
#
loop_
_entity.id
_entity.type
_entity.pdbx_description
1 polymer ?
#
loop_
_entity_poly.entity_id
_entity_poly.type
_entity_poly.pdbx_seq_one_letter_code
_entity_poly.pdbx_strand_id
1 'polypeptide(L)'
;MTADEQLREMVKACGLPVRGSYRNAEICMILGISRSTFCRLIAAWQPDAKGNPGVPYSLKSYMLRQSRRVSWAELCDFLERNDTWERRYGMQVERQLMLL
;
A
#
# COMPACT_ATOMS: atom_id res chain seq x y z
N MET A 1 10.53 -10.83 6.48
CA MET A 1 10.60 -9.64 5.62
C MET A 1 9.86 -8.53 6.34
N THR A 2 10.48 -7.37 6.53
CA THR A 2 9.84 -6.21 7.16
C THR A 2 8.89 -5.52 6.16
N ALA A 3 7.95 -4.70 6.64
CA ALA A 3 7.05 -3.96 5.75
C ALA A 3 7.79 -2.97 4.84
N ASP A 4 8.92 -2.41 5.30
CA ASP A 4 9.80 -1.54 4.48
C ASP A 4 10.43 -2.31 3.31
N GLU A 5 11.04 -3.47 3.59
CA GLU A 5 11.61 -4.35 2.58
C GLU A 5 10.54 -4.81 1.59
N GLN A 6 9.38 -5.19 2.11
CA GLN A 6 8.25 -5.59 1.31
C GLN A 6 7.78 -4.47 0.38
N LEU A 7 7.56 -3.27 0.90
CA LEU A 7 7.12 -2.12 0.12
C LEU A 7 8.15 -1.78 -0.97
N ARG A 8 9.45 -1.88 -0.63
CA ARG A 8 10.54 -1.67 -1.58
C ARG A 8 10.51 -2.65 -2.73
N GLU A 9 10.28 -3.94 -2.48
CA GLU A 9 10.15 -4.94 -3.54
C GLU A 9 8.87 -4.73 -4.37
N MET A 10 7.74 -4.38 -3.73
CA MET A 10 6.49 -4.05 -4.45
C MET A 10 6.65 -2.84 -5.37
N VAL A 11 7.33 -1.79 -4.91
CA VAL A 11 7.63 -0.58 -5.69
C VAL A 11 8.53 -0.90 -6.88
N LYS A 12 9.60 -1.68 -6.66
CA LYS A 12 10.49 -2.14 -7.74
C LYS A 12 9.74 -2.97 -8.77
N ALA A 13 8.89 -3.91 -8.33
CA ALA A 13 8.08 -4.75 -9.22
C ALA A 13 7.13 -3.94 -10.11
N CYS A 14 6.70 -2.75 -9.65
CA CYS A 14 5.89 -1.82 -10.45
C CYS A 14 6.71 -0.94 -11.40
N GLY A 15 8.05 -1.07 -11.42
CA GLY A 15 8.93 -0.21 -12.21
C GLY A 15 8.99 1.25 -11.72
N LEU A 16 8.62 1.49 -10.45
CA LEU A 16 8.59 2.82 -9.86
C LEU A 16 9.88 3.07 -9.07
N PRO A 17 10.42 4.30 -9.05
CA PRO A 17 11.54 4.62 -8.16
C PRO A 17 11.05 4.74 -6.71
N VAL A 18 11.97 4.46 -5.77
CA VAL A 18 11.74 4.63 -4.34
C VAL A 18 11.60 6.11 -4.01
N ARG A 19 10.49 6.51 -3.38
CA ARG A 19 10.19 7.90 -3.01
C ARG A 19 9.51 7.94 -1.65
N GLY A 20 9.63 9.07 -0.94
CA GLY A 20 8.95 9.27 0.35
C GLY A 20 7.42 9.39 0.27
N SER A 21 6.85 9.53 -0.94
CA SER A 21 5.39 9.50 -1.15
C SER A 21 5.01 9.16 -2.58
N TYR A 22 3.80 8.63 -2.76
CA TYR A 22 3.27 8.18 -4.05
C TYR A 22 1.94 8.84 -4.39
N ARG A 23 1.65 9.01 -5.69
CA ARG A 23 0.36 9.49 -6.21
C ARG A 23 -0.67 8.37 -6.15
N ASN A 24 -1.94 8.75 -6.24
CA ASN A 24 -3.04 7.80 -6.33
C ASN A 24 -2.83 6.66 -7.34
N ALA A 25 -2.41 6.97 -8.57
CA ALA A 25 -2.24 5.97 -9.63
C ALA A 25 -1.13 4.98 -9.26
N GLU A 26 -0.01 5.49 -8.74
CA GLU A 26 1.12 4.69 -8.27
C GLU A 26 0.71 3.79 -7.10
N ILE A 27 -0.06 4.30 -6.15
CA ILE A 27 -0.55 3.49 -5.01
C ILE A 27 -1.49 2.37 -5.48
N CYS A 28 -2.36 2.67 -6.44
CA CYS A 28 -3.22 1.65 -7.05
C CYS A 28 -2.39 0.54 -7.71
N MET A 29 -1.30 0.89 -8.40
CA MET A 29 -0.38 -0.08 -8.99
C MET A 29 0.34 -0.93 -7.93
N ILE A 30 0.95 -0.26 -6.93
CA ILE A 30 1.69 -0.89 -5.82
C ILE A 30 0.80 -1.88 -5.08
N LEU A 31 -0.37 -1.44 -4.61
CA LEU A 31 -1.27 -2.28 -3.82
C LEU A 31 -2.14 -3.22 -4.67
N GLY A 32 -2.18 -3.05 -6.00
CA GLY A 32 -2.99 -3.89 -6.89
C GLY A 32 -4.49 -3.67 -6.72
N ILE A 33 -4.90 -2.45 -6.41
CA ILE A 33 -6.29 -2.09 -6.14
C ILE A 33 -6.84 -1.13 -7.19
N SER A 34 -8.15 -1.14 -7.38
CA SER A 34 -8.82 -0.18 -8.26
C SER A 34 -8.84 1.22 -7.63
N ARG A 35 -9.02 2.24 -8.48
CA ARG A 35 -9.21 3.63 -8.03
C ARG A 35 -10.38 3.76 -7.06
N SER A 36 -11.48 3.05 -7.29
CA SER A 36 -12.66 3.07 -6.42
C SER A 36 -12.36 2.47 -5.05
N THR A 37 -11.59 1.37 -4.99
CA THR A 37 -11.12 0.80 -3.71
C THR A 37 -10.21 1.78 -2.98
N PHE A 38 -9.25 2.39 -3.66
CA PHE A 38 -8.39 3.41 -3.06
C PHE A 38 -9.18 4.58 -2.44
N CYS A 39 -10.19 5.09 -3.15
CA CYS A 39 -11.07 6.14 -2.62
C CYS A 39 -11.82 5.69 -1.36
N ARG A 40 -12.29 4.43 -1.30
CA ARG A 40 -12.93 3.86 -0.10
C ARG A 40 -11.95 3.77 1.09
N LEU A 41 -10.71 3.34 0.87
CA LEU A 41 -9.70 3.25 1.95
C LEU A 41 -9.41 4.61 2.57
N ILE A 42 -9.29 5.65 1.75
CA ILE A 42 -9.07 7.01 2.24
C ILE A 42 -10.31 7.57 2.94
N ALA A 43 -11.50 7.35 2.39
CA ALA A 43 -12.74 7.83 3.00
C ALA A 43 -12.99 7.18 4.38
N ALA A 44 -12.52 5.95 4.57
CA ALA A 44 -12.57 5.25 5.84
C ALA A 44 -11.54 5.75 6.88
N TRP A 45 -10.60 6.63 6.49
CA TRP A 45 -9.60 7.14 7.41
C TRP A 45 -10.22 8.14 8.38
N GLN A 46 -10.36 7.70 9.63
CA GLN A 46 -10.77 8.52 10.76
C GLN A 46 -9.78 8.25 11.91
N PRO A 47 -8.98 9.24 12.32
CA PRO A 47 -8.04 9.05 13.41
C PRO A 47 -8.76 8.95 14.76
N ASP A 48 -8.31 8.05 15.63
CA ASP A 48 -8.69 8.01 17.03
C ASP A 48 -8.05 9.17 17.82
N ALA A 49 -8.33 9.24 19.13
CA ALA A 49 -7.76 10.28 20.00
C ALA A 49 -6.22 10.25 20.09
N LYS A 50 -5.58 9.15 19.68
CA LYS A 50 -4.12 8.96 19.66
C LYS A 50 -3.52 9.16 18.27
N GLY A 51 -4.35 9.48 17.26
CA GLY A 51 -3.91 9.67 15.87
C GLY A 51 -3.79 8.39 15.05
N ASN A 52 -4.21 7.25 15.59
CA ASN A 52 -4.21 5.95 14.91
C ASN A 52 -5.47 5.76 14.06
N PRO A 53 -5.44 4.91 13.02
CA PRO A 53 -6.64 4.58 12.26
C PRO A 53 -7.71 3.94 13.15
N GLY A 54 -8.90 4.54 13.21
CA GLY A 54 -10.08 3.89 13.81
C GLY A 54 -10.55 2.66 13.03
N VAL A 55 -10.16 2.56 11.76
CA VAL A 55 -10.43 1.42 10.87
C VAL A 55 -9.10 0.86 10.34
N PRO A 56 -8.71 -0.40 10.64
CA PRO A 56 -7.38 -0.93 10.31
C PRO A 56 -6.99 -0.88 8.82
N TYR A 57 -7.96 -1.09 7.93
CA TYR A 57 -7.76 -1.05 6.48
C TYR A 57 -7.83 0.37 5.89
N SER A 58 -8.03 1.40 6.71
CA SER A 58 -8.04 2.78 6.20
C SER A 58 -6.64 3.28 5.89
N LEU A 59 -6.56 4.27 5.02
CA LEU A 59 -5.28 4.72 4.48
C LEU A 59 -5.15 6.24 4.58
N LYS A 60 -4.20 6.70 5.40
CA LYS A 60 -3.95 8.13 5.60
C LYS A 60 -3.44 8.75 4.32
N SER A 61 -3.97 9.91 3.97
CA SER A 61 -3.48 10.65 2.81
C SER A 61 -3.47 12.14 3.09
N TYR A 62 -2.65 12.85 2.34
CA TYR A 62 -2.56 14.31 2.41
C TYR A 62 -2.59 14.91 1.01
N MET A 63 -3.00 16.17 0.93
CA MET A 63 -2.99 16.92 -0.33
C MET A 63 -1.66 17.64 -0.48
N LEU A 64 -0.96 17.41 -1.59
CA LEU A 64 0.18 18.21 -2.00
C LEU A 64 -0.20 19.02 -3.24
N ARG A 65 -0.46 20.32 -3.05
CA ARG A 65 -1.09 21.20 -4.04
C ARG A 65 -2.43 20.63 -4.50
N GLN A 66 -2.47 20.03 -5.69
CA GLN A 66 -3.67 19.46 -6.30
C GLN A 66 -3.64 17.93 -6.40
N SER A 67 -2.59 17.28 -5.87
CA SER A 67 -2.43 15.83 -5.95
C SER A 67 -2.48 15.20 -4.56
N ARG A 68 -3.38 14.23 -4.38
CA ARG A 68 -3.42 13.42 -3.17
C ARG A 68 -2.25 12.45 -3.14
N ARG A 69 -1.56 12.41 -2.01
CA ARG A 69 -0.36 11.62 -1.75
C ARG A 69 -0.55 10.74 -0.53
N VAL A 70 0.20 9.65 -0.51
CA VAL A 70 0.36 8.76 0.64
C VAL A 70 1.85 8.61 0.88
N SER A 71 2.27 8.76 2.12
CA SER A 71 3.68 8.65 2.50
C SER A 71 4.14 7.20 2.48
N TRP A 72 5.46 7.03 2.34
CA TRP A 72 6.10 5.73 2.50
C TRP A 72 5.77 5.09 3.85
N ALA A 73 5.92 5.86 4.94
CA ALA A 73 5.62 5.38 6.29
C ALA A 73 4.18 4.86 6.42
N GLU A 74 3.20 5.60 5.92
CA GLU A 74 1.80 5.13 5.97
C GLU A 74 1.58 3.86 5.16
N LEU A 75 2.26 3.69 4.02
CA LEU A 75 2.18 2.46 3.24
C LEU A 75 2.80 1.29 4.01
N CYS A 76 3.92 1.48 4.70
CA CYS A 76 4.48 0.47 5.60
C CYS A 76 3.49 0.12 6.72
N ASP A 77 3.01 1.12 7.46
CA ASP A 77 2.04 0.92 8.55
C ASP A 77 0.76 0.23 8.04
N PHE A 78 0.32 0.55 6.81
CA PHE A 78 -0.81 -0.11 6.18
C PHE A 78 -0.53 -1.58 5.88
N LEU A 79 0.65 -1.90 5.35
CA LEU A 79 1.06 -3.28 5.08
C LEU A 79 1.17 -4.10 6.36
N GLU A 80 1.75 -3.52 7.42
CA GLU A 80 1.82 -4.16 8.75
C GLU A 80 0.44 -4.46 9.33
N ARG A 81 -0.50 -3.52 9.19
CA ARG A 81 -1.88 -3.70 9.69
C ARG A 81 -2.69 -4.74 8.92
N ASN A 82 -2.43 -4.93 7.63
CA ASN A 82 -3.33 -5.64 6.72
C ASN A 82 -2.75 -6.95 6.15
N ASP A 83 -1.53 -7.31 6.53
CA ASP A 83 -0.81 -8.53 6.15
C ASP A 83 -0.96 -8.87 4.65
N THR A 84 -0.89 -7.83 3.82
CA THR A 84 -1.51 -7.86 2.46
C THR A 84 -0.66 -8.63 1.45
N TRP A 85 0.54 -9.09 1.82
CA TRP A 85 1.50 -9.66 0.88
C TRP A 85 1.07 -11.02 0.30
N GLU A 86 0.54 -11.90 1.16
CA GLU A 86 0.19 -13.27 0.78
C GLU A 86 -0.83 -13.30 -0.37
N ARG A 87 -1.73 -12.31 -0.47
CA ARG A 87 -2.79 -12.29 -1.49
C ARG A 87 -2.29 -12.09 -2.92
N ARG A 88 -1.17 -11.40 -3.15
CA ARG A 88 -0.69 -11.08 -4.53
C ARG A 88 0.56 -11.85 -4.95
N TYR A 89 1.47 -12.11 -4.02
CA TYR A 89 2.74 -12.78 -4.32
C TYR A 89 2.87 -14.17 -3.66
N GLY A 90 2.05 -14.50 -2.65
CA GLY A 90 1.98 -15.86 -2.11
C GLY A 90 1.57 -16.90 -3.17
N MET A 91 0.71 -16.49 -4.12
CA MET A 91 0.27 -17.34 -5.23
C MET A 91 1.30 -17.48 -6.38
N GLN A 92 2.37 -16.69 -6.41
CA GLN A 92 3.41 -16.79 -7.45
C GLN A 92 4.52 -17.80 -7.10
N VAL A 93 4.78 -18.04 -5.81
CA VAL A 93 5.79 -19.02 -5.36
C VAL A 93 5.38 -20.45 -5.73
N GLU A 94 4.09 -20.80 -5.65
CA GLU A 94 3.61 -22.13 -6.03
C GLU A 94 3.67 -22.40 -7.54
N ARG A 95 3.46 -21.38 -8.39
CA ARG A 95 3.52 -21.57 -9.85
C ARG A 95 4.93 -21.72 -10.40
N GLN A 96 5.95 -21.21 -9.71
CA GLN A 96 7.35 -21.37 -10.14
C GLN A 96 7.96 -22.71 -9.72
N LEU A 97 7.44 -23.35 -8.67
CA LEU A 97 7.89 -24.67 -8.20
C LEU A 97 7.19 -25.86 -8.86
N MET A 98 6.11 -25.64 -9.62
CA MET A 98 5.43 -26.69 -10.41
C MET A 98 5.93 -26.80 -11.87
N LEU A 99 6.97 -26.06 -12.24
CA LEU A 99 7.53 -26.04 -13.61
C LEU A 99 9.03 -26.41 -13.66
N LEU A 100 9.56 -27.03 -12.61
CA LEU A 100 10.87 -27.68 -12.58
C LEU A 100 10.69 -29.16 -12.22
#